data_AF-A0A8T4NYS2-F1
#
_entry.id   AF-A0A8T4NYS2-F1
#
_cell.length_a   1.000
_cell.length_b   1.000
_cell.length_c   1.000
_cell.angle_alpha   90.00
_cell.angle_beta   90.00
_cell.angle_gamma   90.00
#
_symmetry.space_group_name_H-M   'P 1'
#
loop_
_entity.id
_entity.type
_entity.pdbx_description
1 polymer ?
#
loop_
_entity_poly.entity_id
_entity_poly.type
_entity_poly.pdbx_seq_one_letter_code
_entity_poly.pdbx_strand_id
1 'polypeptide(L)'
;MREIKKNMMIGEAISINPRVADILIGQGIHCIGCSGVAFETLEQGMKAHGISNKGVNDVIKKINKPGHLEIAKNAESKIKDMLGKKYAYLKIKEKNGKLRLSLEKKKNSDDCEIKENGIKILYSKKNAAKIKSVKIDYSDAKGGFVIK
;
A
#
# COMPACT_ATOMS: atom_id res chain seq x y z
N MET A 1 -2.23 1.96 15.37
CA MET A 1 -0.90 1.99 14.73
C MET A 1 -0.21 3.27 15.20
N ARG A 2 1.00 3.15 15.74
CA ARG A 2 1.81 4.29 16.16
C ARG A 2 2.41 4.94 14.90
N GLU A 3 2.37 6.27 14.82
CA GLU A 3 2.96 7.01 13.70
C GLU A 3 4.48 6.85 13.71
N ILE A 4 5.05 6.41 12.59
CA ILE A 4 6.50 6.31 12.36
C ILE A 4 7.04 7.68 11.96
N LYS A 5 8.07 8.16 12.64
CA LYS A 5 8.71 9.44 12.33
C LYS A 5 10.09 9.22 11.73
N LYS A 6 10.54 10.16 10.89
CA LYS A 6 11.83 10.09 10.18
C LYS A 6 13.07 10.05 11.09
N ASN A 7 12.93 10.53 12.32
CA ASN A 7 13.96 10.51 13.35
C ASN A 7 13.89 9.26 14.26
N MET A 8 12.97 8.33 14.01
CA MET A 8 12.99 7.04 14.69
C MET A 8 14.17 6.22 14.18
N MET A 9 14.76 5.44 15.08
CA MET A 9 15.73 4.42 14.71
C MET A 9 15.08 3.39 13.78
N ILE A 10 15.85 2.90 12.82
CA ILE A 10 15.36 1.91 11.84
C ILE A 10 14.86 0.66 12.57
N GLY A 11 15.59 0.17 13.58
CA GLY A 11 15.19 -0.98 14.39
C GLY A 11 13.87 -0.77 15.14
N GLU A 12 13.70 0.40 15.77
CA GLU A 12 12.46 0.79 16.45
C GLU A 12 11.27 0.84 15.47
N ALA A 13 11.48 1.44 14.29
CA ALA A 13 10.43 1.56 13.30
C ALA A 13 9.98 0.20 12.73
N ILE A 14 10.92 -0.73 12.52
CA ILE A 14 10.64 -2.10 12.09
C ILE A 14 9.89 -2.88 13.18
N SER A 15 10.29 -2.74 14.44
CA SER A 15 9.58 -3.37 15.58
C SER A 15 8.14 -2.87 15.71
N ILE A 16 7.89 -1.58 15.45
CA ILE A 16 6.54 -1.00 15.46
C ILE A 16 5.74 -1.42 14.22
N ASN A 17 6.38 -1.50 13.06
CA ASN A 17 5.75 -1.84 11.79
C ASN A 17 6.73 -2.64 10.91
N PRO A 18 6.64 -3.98 10.87
CA PRO A 18 7.60 -4.81 10.14
C PRO A 18 7.64 -4.49 8.63
N ARG A 19 6.56 -3.91 8.08
CA ARG A 19 6.50 -3.41 6.69
C ARG A 19 7.53 -2.32 6.39
N VAL A 20 8.04 -1.63 7.41
CA VAL A 20 9.14 -0.66 7.24
C VAL A 20 10.31 -1.33 6.55
N ALA A 21 10.63 -2.59 6.88
CA ALA A 21 11.72 -3.32 6.26
C ALA A 21 11.52 -3.49 4.74
N ASP A 22 10.36 -4.00 4.31
CA ASP A 22 10.02 -4.14 2.87
C ASP A 22 10.09 -2.82 2.10
N ILE A 23 9.60 -1.73 2.71
CA ILE A 23 9.63 -0.42 2.06
C ILE A 23 11.07 0.07 1.91
N LEU A 24 11.90 -0.05 2.95
CA LEU A 24 13.31 0.37 2.90
C LEU A 24 14.12 -0.47 1.91
N ILE A 25 13.90 -1.79 1.86
CA ILE A 25 14.47 -2.68 0.84
C ILE A 25 14.10 -2.20 -0.56
N GLY A 26 12.82 -1.90 -0.81
CA GLY A 26 12.35 -1.37 -2.08
C GLY A 26 12.90 0.03 -2.43
N GLN A 27 13.56 0.71 -1.51
CA GLN A 27 14.29 1.97 -1.75
C GLN A 27 15.81 1.79 -1.86
N GLY A 28 16.29 0.54 -1.93
CA GLY A 28 17.72 0.22 -2.07
C GLY A 28 18.48 0.12 -0.75
N ILE A 29 17.78 0.14 0.38
CA ILE A 29 18.37 0.02 1.72
C ILE A 29 18.34 -1.46 2.10
N HIS A 30 19.24 -2.23 1.49
CA HIS A 30 19.32 -3.68 1.66
C HIS A 30 20.08 -4.09 2.93
N CYS A 31 20.83 -3.17 3.54
CA CYS A 31 21.71 -3.44 4.67
C CYS A 31 21.00 -3.46 6.04
N ILE A 32 19.72 -3.85 6.11
CA ILE A 32 18.92 -3.88 7.35
C ILE A 32 19.52 -4.85 8.40
N GLY A 33 20.38 -5.79 7.99
CA GLY A 33 21.08 -6.74 8.86
C GLY A 33 22.50 -6.34 9.28
N CYS A 34 23.02 -5.17 8.88
CA CYS A 34 24.36 -4.75 9.27
C CYS A 34 24.34 -4.03 10.63
N SER A 35 25.26 -4.36 11.53
CA SER A 35 25.26 -3.97 12.95
C SER A 35 25.16 -2.45 13.21
N GLY A 36 25.54 -1.61 12.25
CA GLY A 36 25.44 -0.15 12.34
C GLY A 36 24.04 0.42 12.04
N VAL A 37 23.26 -0.24 11.18
CA VAL A 37 21.99 0.30 10.63
C VAL A 37 20.88 0.36 11.67
N ALA A 38 20.92 -0.51 12.68
CA ALA A 38 19.95 -0.50 13.78
C ALA A 38 20.02 0.79 14.63
N PHE A 39 21.20 1.44 14.68
CA PHE A 39 21.44 2.67 15.44
C PHE A 39 21.28 3.94 14.61
N GLU A 40 21.02 3.81 13.31
CA GLU A 40 20.76 4.95 12.43
C GLU A 40 19.28 5.33 12.44
N THR A 41 19.00 6.63 12.33
CA THR A 41 17.63 7.09 12.08
C THR A 41 17.22 6.76 10.65
N LEU A 42 15.91 6.59 10.42
CA LEU A 42 15.34 6.40 9.08
C LEU A 42 15.86 7.46 8.08
N GLU A 43 15.87 8.74 8.49
CA GLU A 43 16.38 9.82 7.65
C GLU A 43 17.88 9.69 7.34
N GLN A 44 18.72 9.36 8.32
CA GLN A 44 20.16 9.21 8.11
C GLN A 44 20.47 8.04 7.18
N GLY A 45 19.90 6.87 7.43
CA GLY A 45 20.12 5.69 6.59
C GLY A 45 19.64 5.92 5.15
N MET A 46 18.50 6.60 4.96
CA MET A 46 18.02 6.98 3.64
C MET A 46 18.97 7.98 2.94
N LYS A 47 19.45 9.00 3.66
CA LYS A 47 20.36 10.01 3.10
C LYS A 47 21.73 9.45 2.75
N ALA A 48 22.26 8.51 3.53
CA ALA A 48 23.50 7.81 3.24
C ALA A 48 23.45 7.05 1.89
N HIS A 49 22.25 6.66 1.47
CA HIS A 49 21.97 6.02 0.18
C HIS A 49 21.53 7.02 -0.92
N GLY A 50 21.78 8.32 -0.74
CA GLY A 50 21.50 9.35 -1.75
C GLY A 50 20.03 9.76 -1.88
N ILE A 51 19.15 9.32 -0.95
CA ILE A 51 17.74 9.72 -0.95
C ILE A 51 17.63 11.16 -0.45
N SER A 52 17.11 12.06 -1.28
CA SER A 52 16.88 13.46 -0.91
C SER A 52 15.86 13.60 0.23
N ASN A 53 15.88 14.74 0.94
CA ASN A 53 14.89 15.10 1.98
C ASN A 53 13.43 14.88 1.53
N LYS A 54 13.13 15.18 0.25
CA LYS A 54 11.81 14.94 -0.33
C LYS A 54 11.47 13.45 -0.43
N GLY A 55 12.43 12.62 -0.84
CA GLY A 55 12.30 11.17 -0.89
C GLY A 55 12.07 10.57 0.50
N VAL A 56 12.83 11.01 1.50
CA VAL A 56 12.63 10.63 2.91
C VAL A 56 11.18 10.87 3.36
N ASN A 57 10.66 12.08 3.12
CA ASN A 57 9.29 12.42 3.48
C ASN A 57 8.25 11.55 2.73
N ASP A 58 8.50 11.19 1.47
CA ASP A 58 7.62 10.31 0.70
C ASP A 58 7.61 8.88 1.27
N VAL A 59 8.78 8.35 1.63
CA VAL A 59 8.93 7.03 2.26
C VAL A 59 8.22 6.98 3.61
N ILE A 60 8.39 8.01 4.46
CA ILE A 60 7.72 8.09 5.76
C ILE A 60 6.20 8.17 5.59
N LYS A 61 5.72 8.90 4.59
CA LYS A 61 4.30 8.88 4.23
C LYS A 61 3.86 7.48 3.78
N LYS A 62 4.64 6.76 2.97
CA LYS A 62 4.33 5.39 2.54
C LYS A 62 4.29 4.39 3.70
N ILE A 63 5.17 4.57 4.70
CA ILE A 63 5.21 3.76 5.92
C ILE A 63 3.96 3.98 6.75
N ASN A 64 3.56 5.24 6.95
CA ASN A 64 2.40 5.61 7.76
C ASN A 64 1.07 5.45 7.04
N LYS A 65 1.07 5.33 5.72
CA LYS A 65 -0.14 5.02 4.95
C LYS A 65 -0.64 3.64 5.38
N PRO A 66 -1.90 3.54 5.82
CA PRO A 66 -2.46 2.27 6.28
C PRO A 66 -2.59 1.29 5.11
N GLY A 67 -1.62 0.38 4.99
CA GLY A 67 -1.70 -0.86 4.23
C GLY A 67 -1.86 -0.69 2.73
N HIS A 68 -0.76 -0.91 2.01
CA HIS A 68 -0.76 -0.82 0.55
C HIS A 68 -1.44 -2.04 -0.02
N LEU A 69 -2.63 -1.80 -0.54
CA LEU A 69 -3.21 -2.64 -1.55
C LEU A 69 -2.27 -2.60 -2.76
N GLU A 70 -1.71 -3.73 -3.18
CA GLU A 70 -0.94 -3.77 -4.41
C GLU A 70 -1.86 -4.01 -5.60
N ILE A 71 -1.63 -3.32 -6.72
CA ILE A 71 -2.35 -3.57 -7.97
C ILE A 71 -1.31 -3.99 -9.01
N ALA A 72 -1.45 -5.20 -9.53
CA ALA A 72 -0.61 -5.69 -10.60
C ALA A 72 -0.82 -4.87 -11.88
N LYS A 73 0.23 -4.67 -12.68
CA LYS A 73 0.20 -3.79 -13.87
C LYS A 73 -0.90 -4.17 -14.87
N ASN A 74 -1.11 -5.47 -15.08
CA ASN A 74 -2.19 -6.01 -15.91
C ASN A 74 -3.59 -5.60 -15.42
N ALA A 75 -3.80 -5.67 -14.09
CA ALA A 75 -5.04 -5.24 -13.47
C ALA A 75 -5.22 -3.74 -13.54
N GLU A 76 -4.16 -2.97 -13.30
CA GLU A 76 -4.19 -1.52 -13.31
C GLU A 76 -4.71 -0.96 -14.64
N SER A 77 -4.14 -1.40 -15.77
CA SER A 77 -4.57 -0.94 -17.09
C SER A 77 -6.04 -1.29 -17.37
N LYS A 78 -6.48 -2.49 -16.98
CA LYS A 78 -7.88 -2.91 -17.15
C LYS A 78 -8.84 -2.12 -16.26
N ILE A 79 -8.48 -1.90 -15.00
CA ILE A 79 -9.27 -1.12 -14.05
C ILE A 79 -9.39 0.32 -14.56
N LYS A 80 -8.29 0.94 -15.00
CA LYS A 80 -8.30 2.29 -15.56
C LYS A 80 -9.14 2.42 -16.84
N ASP A 81 -9.18 1.41 -17.69
CA ASP A 81 -10.08 1.43 -18.86
C ASP A 81 -11.57 1.34 -18.44
N MET A 82 -11.88 0.54 -17.42
CA MET A 82 -13.24 0.40 -16.89
C MET A 82 -13.69 1.63 -16.07
N LEU A 83 -12.76 2.24 -15.33
CA LEU A 83 -12.97 3.45 -14.55
C LEU A 83 -12.89 4.68 -15.47
N GLY A 84 -14.02 5.33 -15.69
CA GLY A 84 -14.12 6.48 -16.61
C GLY A 84 -15.11 6.26 -17.74
N LYS A 85 -15.32 5.01 -18.19
CA LYS A 85 -16.41 4.69 -19.15
C LYS A 85 -17.77 4.61 -18.46
N LYS A 86 -17.87 3.80 -17.40
CA LYS A 86 -19.16 3.49 -16.73
C LYS A 86 -19.09 3.47 -15.20
N TYR A 87 -17.89 3.38 -14.63
CA TYR A 87 -17.66 3.28 -13.19
C TYR A 87 -16.65 4.33 -12.74
N ALA A 88 -16.72 4.74 -11.47
CA ALA A 88 -15.82 5.76 -10.90
C ALA A 88 -14.96 5.22 -9.76
N TYR A 89 -15.37 4.11 -9.15
CA TYR A 89 -14.72 3.54 -7.97
C TYR A 89 -14.64 2.01 -8.05
N LEU A 90 -13.58 1.44 -7.50
CA LEU A 90 -13.40 0.00 -7.35
C LEU A 90 -13.67 -0.40 -5.90
N LYS A 91 -14.76 -1.09 -5.59
CA LYS A 91 -15.14 -1.47 -4.23
C LYS A 91 -14.70 -2.90 -3.88
N ILE A 92 -14.07 -3.06 -2.70
CA ILE A 92 -13.73 -4.35 -2.12
C ILE A 92 -14.85 -4.79 -1.17
N LYS A 93 -15.55 -5.85 -1.53
CA LYS A 93 -16.63 -6.48 -0.74
C LYS A 93 -16.15 -7.84 -0.22
N GLU A 94 -16.53 -8.20 0.99
CA GLU A 94 -16.34 -9.56 1.48
C GLU A 94 -17.60 -10.38 1.19
N LYS A 95 -17.43 -11.57 0.61
CA LYS A 95 -18.51 -12.52 0.38
C LYS A 95 -18.03 -13.92 0.77
N ASN A 96 -18.68 -14.54 1.75
CA ASN A 96 -18.31 -15.84 2.34
C ASN A 96 -16.83 -15.89 2.80
N GLY A 97 -16.38 -14.86 3.51
CA GLY A 97 -15.00 -14.76 4.00
C GLY A 97 -13.93 -14.50 2.93
N LYS A 98 -14.31 -14.44 1.64
CA LYS A 98 -13.41 -14.10 0.53
C LYS A 98 -13.65 -12.67 0.08
N LEU A 99 -12.57 -11.91 -0.09
CA LEU A 99 -12.63 -10.58 -0.67
C LEU A 99 -12.89 -10.67 -2.18
N ARG A 100 -13.77 -9.82 -2.68
CA ARG A 100 -14.09 -9.66 -4.10
C ARG A 100 -14.10 -8.18 -4.48
N LEU A 101 -13.77 -7.94 -5.74
CA LEU A 101 -13.79 -6.62 -6.34
C LEU A 101 -15.12 -6.40 -7.04
N SER A 102 -15.63 -5.17 -6.97
CA SER A 102 -16.88 -4.76 -7.59
C SER A 102 -16.73 -3.32 -8.06
N LEU A 103 -17.13 -3.01 -9.28
CA LEU A 103 -17.05 -1.65 -9.81
C LEU A 103 -18.32 -0.87 -9.38
N GLU A 104 -18.14 0.27 -8.74
CA GLU A 104 -19.23 1.14 -8.27
C GLU A 104 -19.16 2.52 -8.96
N LYS A 105 -20.33 3.14 -9.15
CA LYS A 105 -20.44 4.50 -9.72
C LYS A 105 -20.34 5.59 -8.67
N LYS A 106 -20.70 5.29 -7.43
CA LYS A 106 -20.76 6.24 -6.30
C LYS A 106 -20.23 5.59 -5.03
N LYS A 107 -19.76 6.41 -4.09
CA LYS A 107 -19.41 5.95 -2.73
C LYS A 107 -20.66 5.98 -1.83
N ASN A 108 -20.75 5.04 -0.88
CA ASN A 108 -21.75 5.12 0.19
C ASN A 108 -21.14 5.75 1.45
N SER A 109 -21.98 6.17 2.41
CA SER A 109 -21.51 6.83 3.65
C SER A 109 -20.62 5.98 4.54
N ASP A 110 -20.74 4.65 4.51
CA ASP A 110 -19.90 3.75 5.34
C ASP A 110 -18.63 3.26 4.61
N ASP A 111 -18.42 3.69 3.37
CA ASP A 111 -17.24 3.31 2.59
C ASP A 111 -16.07 4.28 2.84
N CYS A 112 -14.92 3.71 3.18
CA CYS A 112 -13.64 4.38 3.13
C CYS A 112 -13.12 4.41 1.68
N GLU A 113 -12.45 5.50 1.32
CA GLU A 113 -11.79 5.66 0.01
C GLU A 113 -10.28 5.65 0.21
N ILE A 114 -9.58 4.85 -0.60
CA ILE A 114 -8.13 4.92 -0.79
C ILE A 114 -7.84 5.15 -2.26
N LYS A 115 -6.72 5.82 -2.54
CA LYS A 115 -6.27 6.09 -3.90
C LYS A 115 -4.93 5.41 -4.12
N GLU A 116 -4.88 4.48 -5.05
CA GLU A 116 -3.70 3.68 -5.35
C GLU A 116 -3.42 3.69 -6.85
N ASN A 117 -2.22 4.07 -7.27
CA ASN A 117 -1.85 4.27 -8.69
C ASN A 117 -2.84 5.10 -9.53
N GLY A 118 -3.55 6.03 -8.89
CA GLY A 118 -4.59 6.85 -9.53
C GLY A 118 -6.00 6.23 -9.55
N ILE A 119 -6.12 4.97 -9.16
CA ILE A 119 -7.38 4.23 -9.03
C ILE A 119 -8.01 4.56 -7.67
N LYS A 120 -9.30 4.91 -7.65
CA LYS A 120 -10.06 5.10 -6.41
C LYS A 120 -10.67 3.79 -5.98
N ILE A 121 -10.22 3.24 -4.84
CA ILE A 121 -10.73 2.00 -4.27
C ILE A 121 -11.58 2.32 -3.04
N LEU A 122 -12.77 1.73 -2.97
CA LEU A 122 -13.69 1.82 -1.85
C LEU A 122 -13.67 0.55 -1.02
N TYR A 123 -13.84 0.68 0.29
CA TYR A 123 -13.98 -0.46 1.16
C TYR A 123 -14.73 -0.13 2.44
N SER A 124 -15.39 -1.14 3.01
CA SER A 124 -16.04 -1.00 4.30
C SER A 124 -15.01 -0.97 5.42
N LYS A 125 -15.24 -0.17 6.47
CA LYS A 125 -14.34 -0.06 7.64
C LYS A 125 -13.95 -1.42 8.24
N LYS A 126 -14.87 -2.39 8.20
CA LYS A 126 -14.67 -3.77 8.66
C LYS A 126 -13.56 -4.51 7.88
N ASN A 127 -13.35 -4.16 6.62
CA ASN A 127 -12.35 -4.77 5.74
C ASN A 127 -11.01 -4.02 5.77
N ALA A 128 -10.92 -2.90 6.48
CA ALA A 128 -9.72 -2.05 6.52
C ALA A 128 -8.46 -2.81 6.97
N ALA A 129 -8.59 -3.78 7.87
CA ALA A 129 -7.48 -4.61 8.32
C ALA A 129 -7.03 -5.61 7.23
N LYS A 130 -7.97 -6.21 6.50
CA LYS A 130 -7.70 -7.23 5.47
C LYS A 130 -7.10 -6.63 4.21
N ILE A 131 -7.53 -5.42 3.84
CA ILE A 131 -7.10 -4.73 2.61
C ILE A 131 -5.62 -4.38 2.61
N LYS A 132 -5.01 -4.24 3.79
CA LYS A 132 -3.59 -3.88 3.93
C LYS A 132 -2.61 -4.89 3.33
N SER A 133 -3.09 -6.11 3.09
CA SER A 133 -2.29 -7.23 2.57
C SER A 133 -2.87 -7.78 1.27
N VAL A 134 -3.77 -7.04 0.60
CA VAL A 134 -4.43 -7.48 -0.62
C VAL A 134 -3.59 -7.13 -1.83
N LYS A 135 -3.40 -8.11 -2.72
CA LYS A 135 -2.87 -7.89 -4.07
C LYS A 135 -3.95 -8.11 -5.10
N ILE A 136 -4.34 -7.05 -5.80
CA ILE A 136 -5.27 -7.11 -6.93
C ILE A 136 -4.50 -7.53 -8.18
N ASP A 137 -5.01 -8.57 -8.84
CA ASP A 137 -4.52 -9.07 -10.12
C ASP A 137 -5.71 -9.24 -11.09
N TYR A 138 -5.41 -9.38 -12.38
CA TYR A 138 -6.43 -9.63 -13.41
C TYR A 138 -6.09 -10.94 -14.11
N SER A 139 -6.99 -11.91 -13.97
CA SER A 139 -6.84 -13.21 -14.57
C SER A 139 -7.67 -13.27 -15.84
N ASP A 140 -6.98 -13.30 -16.99
CA ASP A 140 -7.60 -13.46 -18.30
C ASP A 140 -8.31 -14.82 -18.41
N ALA A 141 -7.69 -15.87 -17.88
CA ALA A 141 -8.26 -17.22 -17.81
C ALA A 141 -9.58 -17.31 -17.02
N LYS A 142 -9.80 -16.42 -16.04
CA LYS A 142 -11.06 -16.33 -15.29
C LYS A 142 -11.95 -15.18 -15.75
N GLY A 143 -11.52 -14.40 -16.74
CA GLY A 143 -12.21 -13.21 -17.23
C GLY A 143 -12.50 -12.17 -16.15
N GLY A 144 -11.66 -12.04 -15.11
CA GLY A 144 -12.01 -11.20 -13.95
C GLY A 144 -10.87 -10.82 -13.02
N PHE A 145 -11.14 -9.83 -12.17
CA PHE A 145 -10.22 -9.41 -11.12
C PHE A 145 -10.16 -10.43 -9.98
N VAL A 146 -8.95 -10.77 -9.56
CA VAL A 146 -8.70 -11.69 -8.46
C VAL A 146 -7.90 -10.98 -7.38
N ILE A 147 -8.20 -11.30 -6.13
CA ILE A 147 -7.44 -10.85 -4.97
C ILE A 147 -6.55 -12.02 -4.53
N LYS A 148 -5.25 -11.77 -4.40
CA LYS A 148 -4.25 -12.65 -3.83
C LYS A 148 -3.83 -12.14 -2.45
#